data_AF-A0A836BW45-F1
#
_entry.id   AF-A0A836BW45-F1
#
_cell.length_a   1.000
_cell.length_b   1.000
_cell.length_c   1.000
_cell.angle_alpha   90.00
_cell.angle_beta   90.00
_cell.angle_gamma   90.00
#
_symmetry.space_group_name_H-M   'P 1'
#
loop_
_entity.id
_entity.type
_entity.pdbx_description
1 polymer ?
#
loop_
_entity_poly.entity_id
_entity_poly.type
_entity_poly.pdbx_seq_one_letter_code
_entity_poly.pdbx_strand_id
1 'polypeptide(L)'
;MGADVHAATRSGDTALHWACYVGDSGLARLLLEAGANVDAVGELGNRPLHVAASRGHDQCVGLLLTHNAHTAFKNAYGNTALSLATSAKMQGWIKRVAEGGAGERSKLAAELAAVESEAEGKVAERRTKEEAEAKAKEERAAAARKKREEEDAEEDRIEEMERARLRAEEEERRRLEEERLRAEEEARRLAEEEAKRAAAEARRKKREAAKKKAGK
;
A
#
# COMPACT_ATOMS: atom_id res chain seq x y z
N MET A 1 -7.28 34.99 -9.60
CA MET A 1 -6.00 35.69 -9.85
C MET A 1 -5.30 34.94 -10.96
N GLY A 2 -5.05 35.59 -12.10
CA GLY A 2 -4.26 34.98 -13.19
C GLY A 2 -2.78 35.17 -12.88
N ALA A 3 -1.99 34.09 -12.95
CA ALA A 3 -0.55 34.18 -12.88
C ALA A 3 -0.02 34.76 -14.21
N ASP A 4 0.95 35.67 -14.13
CA ASP A 4 1.61 36.22 -15.32
C ASP A 4 2.51 35.17 -15.96
N VAL A 5 2.15 34.72 -17.16
CA VAL A 5 2.89 33.71 -17.95
C VAL A 5 4.25 34.21 -18.43
N HIS A 6 4.47 35.53 -18.40
CA HIS A 6 5.73 36.16 -18.77
C HIS A 6 6.61 36.51 -17.56
N ALA A 7 6.18 36.14 -16.35
CA ALA A 7 7.00 36.34 -15.16
C ALA A 7 8.37 35.66 -15.34
N ALA A 8 9.43 36.43 -15.15
CA ALA A 8 10.82 35.99 -15.24
C ALA A 8 11.47 35.99 -13.85
N THR A 9 12.36 35.03 -13.61
CA THR A 9 13.20 35.00 -12.43
C THR A 9 14.24 36.13 -12.47
N ARG A 10 14.99 36.32 -11.38
CA ARG A 10 16.10 37.28 -11.33
C ARG A 10 17.21 37.01 -12.35
N SER A 11 17.32 35.76 -12.83
CA SER A 11 18.24 35.35 -13.91
C SER A 11 17.67 35.59 -15.32
N GLY A 12 16.40 35.98 -15.44
CA GLY A 12 15.69 36.20 -16.70
C GLY A 12 14.91 34.98 -17.21
N ASP A 13 14.97 33.84 -16.51
CA ASP A 13 14.30 32.61 -16.95
C ASP A 13 12.79 32.69 -16.68
N THR A 14 12.01 32.40 -17.70
CA THR A 14 10.54 32.31 -17.62
C THR A 14 10.09 30.90 -17.26
N ALA A 15 8.81 30.73 -16.92
CA ALA A 15 8.21 29.40 -16.73
C ALA A 15 8.48 28.46 -17.93
N LEU A 16 8.54 29.01 -19.15
CA LEU A 16 8.82 28.23 -20.36
C LEU A 16 10.28 27.72 -20.40
N HIS A 17 11.24 28.47 -19.85
CA HIS A 17 12.62 27.97 -19.70
C HIS A 17 12.68 26.78 -18.75
N TRP A 18 11.97 26.86 -17.63
CA TRP A 18 11.89 25.76 -16.65
C TRP A 18 11.20 24.52 -17.21
N ALA A 19 10.10 24.69 -17.94
CA ALA A 19 9.43 23.57 -18.63
C ALA A 19 10.40 22.87 -19.61
N CYS A 20 11.14 23.65 -20.39
CA CYS A 20 12.16 23.14 -21.31
C CYS A 20 13.39 22.58 -20.61
N TYR A 21 13.71 23.01 -19.39
CA TYR A 21 14.81 22.50 -18.59
C TYR A 21 14.51 21.11 -18.03
N VAL A 22 13.28 20.93 -17.52
CA VAL A 22 12.80 19.66 -16.97
C VAL A 22 12.45 18.67 -18.09
N GLY A 23 12.00 19.16 -19.24
CA GLY A 23 11.52 18.33 -20.36
C GLY A 23 10.02 18.06 -20.32
N ASP A 24 9.27 18.85 -19.56
CA ASP A 24 7.81 18.73 -19.46
C ASP A 24 7.14 19.38 -20.67
N SER A 25 6.90 18.58 -21.70
CA SER A 25 6.24 19.02 -22.93
C SER A 25 4.77 19.42 -22.71
N GLY A 26 4.08 18.85 -21.72
CA GLY A 26 2.71 19.22 -21.39
C GLY A 26 2.62 20.62 -20.80
N LEU A 27 3.50 20.92 -19.84
CA LEU A 27 3.61 22.27 -19.28
C LEU A 27 4.09 23.29 -20.32
N ALA A 28 5.07 22.94 -21.15
CA ALA A 28 5.55 23.82 -22.22
C ALA A 28 4.44 24.16 -23.21
N ARG A 29 3.62 23.18 -23.63
CA ARG A 29 2.45 23.40 -24.49
C ARG A 29 1.45 24.35 -23.84
N LEU A 30 1.05 24.08 -22.59
CA LEU A 30 0.08 24.91 -21.88
C LEU A 30 0.56 26.37 -21.78
N LEU A 31 1.85 26.58 -21.50
CA LEU A 31 2.45 27.91 -21.46
C LEU A 31 2.42 28.59 -22.83
N LEU A 32 2.76 27.88 -23.91
CA LEU A 32 2.72 28.41 -25.26
C LEU A 32 1.29 28.74 -25.73
N GLU A 33 0.31 27.91 -25.39
CA GLU A 33 -1.11 28.15 -25.64
C GLU A 33 -1.65 29.33 -24.84
N ALA A 34 -1.14 29.54 -23.62
CA ALA A 34 -1.43 30.71 -22.80
C ALA A 34 -0.71 31.99 -23.29
N GLY A 35 0.01 31.92 -24.41
CA GLY A 35 0.66 33.06 -25.05
C GLY A 35 2.06 33.37 -24.54
N ALA A 36 2.72 32.44 -23.83
CA ALA A 36 4.09 32.64 -23.37
C ALA A 36 5.03 32.98 -24.54
N ASN A 37 5.98 33.87 -24.29
CA ASN A 37 6.96 34.27 -25.29
C ASN A 37 7.91 33.09 -25.56
N VAL A 38 7.73 32.45 -26.71
CA VAL A 38 8.55 31.33 -27.22
C VAL A 38 10.04 31.69 -27.31
N ASP A 39 10.31 32.97 -27.49
CA ASP A 39 11.61 33.57 -27.74
C ASP A 39 12.08 34.45 -26.57
N ALA A 40 11.57 34.16 -25.37
CA ALA A 40 12.05 34.78 -24.14
C ALA A 40 13.56 34.59 -23.99
N VAL A 41 14.25 35.63 -23.56
CA VAL A 41 15.70 35.61 -23.32
C VAL A 41 15.91 35.37 -21.82
N GLY A 42 16.41 34.20 -21.48
CA GLY A 42 16.78 33.80 -20.13
C GLY A 42 18.26 34.01 -19.83
N GLU A 43 18.75 33.24 -18.87
CA GLU A 43 20.13 33.40 -18.39
C GLU A 43 21.14 33.16 -19.51
N LEU A 44 22.21 33.99 -19.57
CA LEU A 44 23.29 33.89 -20.56
C LEU A 44 22.81 34.01 -22.02
N GLY A 45 21.68 34.70 -22.24
CA GLY A 45 21.10 34.85 -23.57
C GLY A 45 20.52 33.55 -24.13
N ASN A 46 20.35 32.53 -23.29
CA ASN A 46 19.66 31.32 -23.69
C ASN A 46 18.19 31.63 -23.93
N ARG A 47 17.59 30.85 -24.82
CA ARG A 47 16.17 30.88 -25.12
C ARG A 47 15.61 29.50 -24.80
N PRO A 48 14.29 29.32 -24.64
CA PRO A 48 13.71 28.01 -24.38
C PRO A 48 14.21 26.93 -25.37
N LEU A 49 14.39 27.30 -26.64
CA LEU A 49 14.91 26.39 -27.67
C LEU A 49 16.36 25.96 -27.43
N HIS A 50 17.23 26.84 -26.91
CA HIS A 50 18.61 26.47 -26.53
C HIS A 50 18.61 25.48 -25.37
N VAL A 51 17.77 25.73 -24.35
CA VAL A 51 17.67 24.89 -23.16
C VAL A 51 17.17 23.49 -23.55
N ALA A 52 16.05 23.42 -24.27
CA ALA A 52 15.49 22.15 -24.74
C ALA A 52 16.46 21.37 -25.62
N ALA A 53 17.18 22.07 -26.52
CA ALA A 53 18.14 21.44 -27.41
C ALA A 53 19.34 20.83 -26.68
N SER A 54 19.95 21.60 -25.77
CA SER A 54 21.11 21.16 -24.98
C SER A 54 20.82 19.95 -24.09
N ARG A 55 19.57 19.77 -23.69
CA ARG A 55 19.12 18.69 -22.81
C ARG A 55 18.57 17.48 -23.54
N GLY A 56 18.40 17.56 -24.86
CA GLY A 56 17.86 16.46 -25.67
C GLY A 56 16.35 16.26 -25.53
N HIS A 57 15.61 17.29 -25.14
CA HIS A 57 14.17 17.21 -24.99
C HIS A 57 13.48 17.41 -26.34
N ASP A 58 13.49 16.37 -27.16
CA ASP A 58 12.95 16.38 -28.54
C ASP A 58 11.53 16.96 -28.59
N GLN A 59 10.62 16.50 -27.74
CA GLN A 59 9.22 16.96 -27.73
C GLN A 59 9.10 18.46 -27.45
N CYS A 60 9.87 18.97 -26.48
CA CYS A 60 9.91 20.40 -26.19
C CYS A 60 10.47 21.21 -27.37
N VAL A 61 11.54 20.72 -28.02
CA VAL A 61 12.07 21.36 -29.23
C VAL A 61 11.03 21.38 -30.34
N GLY A 62 10.33 20.27 -30.56
CA GLY A 62 9.24 20.17 -31.52
C GLY A 62 8.16 21.24 -31.27
N LEU A 63 7.66 21.32 -30.04
CA LEU A 63 6.64 22.30 -29.63
C LEU A 63 7.10 23.74 -29.82
N LEU A 64 8.33 24.07 -29.42
CA LEU A 64 8.86 25.41 -29.60
C LEU A 64 8.93 25.77 -31.08
N LEU A 65 9.41 24.85 -31.93
CA LEU A 65 9.50 25.08 -33.37
C LEU A 65 8.12 25.25 -34.02
N THR A 66 7.10 24.51 -33.60
CA THR A 66 5.72 24.66 -34.13
C THR A 66 5.10 25.99 -33.70
N HIS A 67 5.47 26.52 -32.53
CA HIS A 67 5.09 27.85 -32.04
C HIS A 67 6.03 28.98 -32.52
N ASN A 68 6.67 28.81 -33.67
CA ASN A 68 7.51 29.82 -34.32
C ASN A 68 8.77 30.24 -33.54
N ALA A 69 9.37 29.36 -32.73
CA ALA A 69 10.68 29.63 -32.14
C ALA A 69 11.73 29.91 -33.22
N HIS A 70 12.51 30.96 -33.02
CA HIS A 70 13.60 31.30 -33.93
C HIS A 70 14.81 30.38 -33.71
N THR A 71 15.25 29.74 -34.79
CA THR A 71 16.34 28.74 -34.77
C THR A 71 17.73 29.35 -34.93
N ALA A 72 17.81 30.58 -35.46
CA ALA A 72 19.06 31.22 -35.84
C ALA A 72 19.69 32.10 -34.74
N PHE A 73 18.98 32.32 -33.63
CA PHE A 73 19.53 33.12 -32.53
C PHE A 73 20.72 32.43 -31.88
N LYS A 74 21.68 33.25 -31.45
CA LYS A 74 22.86 32.83 -30.71
C LYS A 74 22.72 33.25 -29.25
N ASN A 75 23.11 32.37 -28.34
CA ASN A 75 23.27 32.74 -26.93
C ASN A 75 24.59 33.52 -26.70
N ALA A 76 24.89 33.86 -25.44
CA ALA A 76 26.11 34.60 -25.09
C ALA A 76 27.41 33.87 -25.44
N TYR A 77 27.37 32.55 -25.65
CA TYR A 77 28.50 31.73 -26.08
C TYR A 77 28.64 31.64 -27.61
N GLY A 78 27.74 32.28 -28.37
CA GLY A 78 27.72 32.19 -29.83
C GLY A 78 27.06 30.91 -30.38
N ASN A 79 26.52 30.07 -29.51
CA ASN A 79 25.88 28.81 -29.88
C ASN A 79 24.43 29.04 -30.31
N THR A 80 24.03 28.41 -31.41
CA THR A 80 22.62 28.30 -31.82
C THR A 80 21.99 27.04 -31.24
N ALA A 81 20.66 26.97 -31.21
CA ALA A 81 19.98 25.75 -30.79
C ALA A 81 20.41 24.51 -31.60
N LEU A 82 20.71 24.67 -32.89
CA LEU A 82 21.22 23.58 -33.73
C LEU A 82 22.58 23.07 -33.24
N SER A 83 23.49 23.96 -32.83
CA SER A 83 24.81 23.57 -32.32
C SER A 83 24.74 22.82 -30.98
N LEU A 84 23.67 23.04 -30.21
CA LEU A 84 23.43 22.39 -28.93
C LEU A 84 22.58 21.12 -29.05
N ALA A 85 22.07 20.81 -30.24
CA ALA A 85 21.15 19.70 -30.45
C ALA A 85 21.86 18.35 -30.29
N THR A 86 21.38 17.54 -29.34
CA THR A 86 22.01 16.26 -28.97
C THR A 86 21.64 15.10 -29.90
N SER A 87 20.53 15.20 -30.63
CA SER A 87 19.99 14.11 -31.46
C SER A 87 19.93 14.49 -32.95
N ALA A 88 20.19 13.52 -33.83
CA ALA A 88 20.07 13.72 -35.29
C ALA A 88 18.63 14.09 -35.70
N LYS A 89 17.65 13.57 -34.96
CA LYS A 89 16.22 13.90 -35.13
C LYS A 89 15.96 15.38 -34.88
N MET A 90 16.41 15.89 -33.74
CA MET A 90 16.30 17.30 -33.37
C MET A 90 17.02 18.22 -34.36
N GLN A 91 18.23 17.85 -34.77
CA GLN A 91 18.99 18.59 -35.80
C GLN A 91 18.20 18.66 -37.11
N GLY A 92 17.62 17.54 -37.55
CA GLY A 92 16.74 17.48 -38.72
C GLY A 92 15.53 18.40 -38.59
N TRP A 93 14.88 18.42 -37.43
CA TRP A 93 13.72 19.30 -37.18
C TRP A 93 14.08 20.78 -37.23
N ILE A 94 15.13 21.18 -36.50
CA ILE A 94 15.60 22.57 -36.48
C ILE A 94 16.01 23.03 -37.88
N LYS A 95 16.72 22.18 -38.64
CA LYS A 95 17.15 22.50 -40.01
C LYS A 95 15.97 22.62 -40.97
N ARG A 96 15.04 21.65 -40.96
CA ARG A 96 13.82 21.70 -41.79
C ARG A 96 13.02 22.96 -41.53
N VAL A 97 12.82 23.33 -40.26
CA VAL A 97 12.05 24.54 -39.90
C VAL A 97 12.80 25.82 -40.27
N ALA A 98 14.13 25.83 -40.17
CA ALA A 98 14.95 26.96 -40.60
C ALA A 98 14.89 27.19 -42.12
N GLU A 99 14.83 26.13 -42.93
CA GLU A 99 14.85 26.20 -44.40
C GLU A 99 13.44 26.30 -45.01
N GLY A 100 12.47 25.57 -44.47
CA GLY A 100 11.12 25.41 -45.02
C GLY A 100 10.03 26.26 -44.36
N GLY A 101 10.38 27.05 -43.35
CA GLY A 101 9.50 28.05 -42.75
C GLY A 101 8.17 27.46 -42.23
N ALA A 102 7.05 28.11 -42.57
CA ALA A 102 5.73 27.77 -42.04
C ALA A 102 5.21 26.39 -42.48
N GLY A 103 5.59 25.93 -43.68
CA GLY A 103 5.15 24.63 -44.20
C GLY A 103 5.72 23.46 -43.41
N GLU A 104 7.01 23.53 -43.07
CA GLU A 104 7.67 22.50 -42.24
C GLU A 104 7.18 22.53 -40.79
N ARG A 105 6.83 23.72 -40.25
CA ARG A 105 6.22 23.82 -38.91
C ARG A 105 4.89 23.08 -38.83
N SER A 106 4.04 23.21 -39.85
CA SER A 106 2.75 22.50 -39.90
C SER A 106 2.93 20.98 -39.96
N LYS A 107 3.88 20.48 -40.77
CA LYS A 107 4.22 19.05 -40.82
C LYS A 107 4.73 18.54 -39.49
N LEU A 108 5.62 19.29 -38.84
CA LEU A 108 6.16 18.94 -37.53
C LEU A 108 5.05 18.90 -36.47
N ALA A 109 4.09 19.83 -36.51
CA ALA A 109 2.94 19.80 -35.61
C ALA A 109 2.09 18.53 -35.78
N ALA A 110 1.87 18.09 -37.02
CA ALA A 110 1.19 16.83 -37.30
C ALA A 110 1.99 15.61 -36.82
N GLU A 111 3.31 15.60 -37.05
CA GLU A 111 4.21 14.54 -36.54
C GLU A 111 4.16 14.42 -35.01
N LEU A 112 4.16 15.55 -34.29
CA LEU A 112 4.10 15.56 -32.82
C LEU A 112 2.73 15.13 -32.29
N ALA A 113 1.64 15.60 -32.89
CA ALA A 113 0.28 15.22 -32.50
C ALA A 113 0.03 13.71 -32.64
N ALA A 114 0.58 13.08 -33.68
CA ALA A 114 0.52 11.63 -33.85
C ALA A 114 1.26 10.90 -32.71
N VAL A 115 2.48 11.33 -32.36
CA VAL A 115 3.26 10.72 -31.27
C VAL A 115 2.57 10.86 -29.90
N GLU A 116 1.91 11.98 -29.64
CA GLU A 116 1.16 12.19 -28.40
C GLU A 116 -0.07 11.28 -28.31
N SER A 117 -0.84 11.13 -29.40
CA SER A 117 -1.99 10.21 -29.43
C SER A 117 -1.58 8.76 -29.14
N GLU A 118 -0.40 8.33 -29.62
CA GLU A 118 0.14 7.00 -29.36
C GLU A 118 0.64 6.85 -27.91
N ALA A 119 1.15 7.92 -27.30
CA ALA A 119 1.61 7.94 -25.91
C ALA A 119 0.43 7.91 -24.92
N GLU A 120 -0.62 8.69 -25.18
CA GLU A 120 -1.84 8.73 -24.36
C GLU A 120 -2.56 7.38 -24.36
N GLY A 121 -2.65 6.70 -25.51
CA GLY A 121 -3.21 5.36 -25.59
C GLY A 121 -2.47 4.34 -24.72
N LYS A 122 -1.12 4.39 -24.73
CA LYS A 122 -0.28 3.49 -23.91
C LYS A 122 -0.37 3.81 -22.41
N VAL A 123 -0.51 5.07 -22.03
CA VAL A 123 -0.67 5.48 -20.62
C VAL A 123 -2.06 5.08 -20.10
N ALA A 124 -3.11 5.25 -20.89
CA ALA A 124 -4.46 4.81 -20.53
C ALA A 124 -4.52 3.27 -20.34
N GLU A 125 -3.90 2.51 -21.25
CA GLU A 125 -3.82 1.04 -21.14
C GLU A 125 -3.01 0.58 -19.92
N ARG A 126 -1.90 1.26 -19.61
CA ARG A 126 -1.12 0.97 -18.40
C ARG A 126 -1.90 1.30 -17.13
N ARG A 127 -2.62 2.43 -17.08
CA ARG A 127 -3.45 2.81 -15.93
C ARG A 127 -4.57 1.81 -15.68
N THR A 128 -5.30 1.40 -16.71
CA THR A 128 -6.39 0.41 -16.54
C THR A 128 -5.85 -0.95 -16.10
N LYS A 129 -4.67 -1.35 -16.61
CA LYS A 129 -4.00 -2.58 -16.18
C LYS A 129 -3.54 -2.51 -14.72
N GLU A 130 -2.90 -1.41 -14.31
CA GLU A 130 -2.45 -1.20 -12.92
C GLU A 130 -3.63 -1.12 -11.94
N GLU A 131 -4.72 -0.45 -12.31
CA GLU A 131 -5.96 -0.38 -11.52
C GLU A 131 -6.63 -1.76 -11.39
N ALA A 132 -6.67 -2.55 -12.47
CA ALA A 132 -7.20 -3.91 -12.44
C ALA A 132 -6.35 -4.85 -11.58
N GLU A 133 -5.02 -4.77 -11.68
CA GLU A 133 -4.10 -5.55 -10.85
C GLU A 133 -4.18 -5.16 -9.37
N ALA A 134 -4.32 -3.86 -9.06
CA ALA A 134 -4.51 -3.37 -7.69
C ALA A 134 -5.82 -3.89 -7.09
N LYS A 135 -6.93 -3.81 -7.83
CA LYS A 135 -8.22 -4.33 -7.39
C LYS A 135 -8.19 -5.84 -7.16
N ALA A 136 -7.56 -6.60 -8.06
CA ALA A 136 -7.43 -8.05 -7.89
C ALA A 136 -6.56 -8.43 -6.68
N LYS A 137 -5.52 -7.64 -6.37
CA LYS A 137 -4.68 -7.85 -5.18
C LYS A 137 -5.45 -7.54 -3.88
N GLU A 138 -6.27 -6.49 -3.89
CA GLU A 138 -7.12 -6.13 -2.75
C GLU A 138 -8.18 -7.21 -2.48
N GLU A 139 -8.88 -7.69 -3.50
CA GLU A 139 -9.87 -8.77 -3.36
C GLU A 139 -9.25 -10.07 -2.83
N ARG A 140 -8.06 -10.44 -3.32
CA ARG A 140 -7.31 -11.60 -2.79
C ARG A 140 -6.87 -11.40 -1.34
N ALA A 141 -6.45 -10.20 -0.97
CA ALA A 141 -6.08 -9.87 0.40
C ALA A 141 -7.31 -9.91 1.33
N ALA A 142 -8.46 -9.41 0.88
CA ALA A 142 -9.72 -9.47 1.61
C ALA A 142 -10.20 -10.92 1.81
N ALA A 143 -10.11 -11.75 0.76
CA ALA A 143 -10.44 -13.17 0.85
C ALA A 143 -9.52 -13.92 1.83
N ALA A 144 -8.22 -13.62 1.82
CA ALA A 144 -7.26 -14.22 2.74
C ALA A 144 -7.49 -13.79 4.20
N ARG A 145 -7.87 -12.52 4.44
CA ARG A 145 -8.23 -12.04 5.79
C ARG A 145 -9.46 -12.75 6.32
N LYS A 146 -10.52 -12.83 5.52
CA LYS A 146 -11.75 -13.53 5.90
C LYS A 146 -11.50 -15.01 6.24
N LYS A 147 -10.67 -15.70 5.45
CA LYS A 147 -10.31 -17.09 5.73
C LYS A 147 -9.57 -17.25 7.06
N ARG A 148 -8.63 -16.34 7.36
CA ARG A 148 -7.92 -16.35 8.64
C ARG A 148 -8.85 -16.07 9.81
N GLU A 149 -9.75 -15.10 9.68
CA GLU A 149 -10.75 -14.80 10.71
C GLU A 149 -11.68 -16.00 10.98
N GLU A 150 -12.06 -16.74 9.93
CA GLU A 150 -12.86 -17.97 10.07
C GLU A 150 -12.06 -19.09 10.76
N GLU A 151 -10.78 -19.26 10.42
CA GLU A 151 -9.86 -20.23 11.06
C GLU A 151 -9.63 -19.90 12.55
N ASP A 152 -9.30 -18.65 12.87
CA ASP A 152 -9.09 -18.17 14.25
C ASP A 152 -10.37 -18.36 15.10
N ALA A 153 -11.54 -18.09 14.53
CA ALA A 153 -12.82 -18.28 15.20
C ALA A 153 -13.23 -19.76 15.36
N GLU A 154 -12.70 -20.66 14.54
CA GLU A 154 -12.87 -22.11 14.70
C GLU A 154 -11.95 -22.63 15.81
N GLU A 155 -10.71 -22.16 15.87
CA GLU A 155 -9.75 -22.49 16.94
C GLU A 155 -10.28 -22.07 18.31
N ASP A 156 -10.78 -20.83 18.45
CA ASP A 156 -11.40 -20.34 19.69
C ASP A 156 -12.58 -21.22 20.16
N ARG A 157 -13.42 -21.70 19.24
CA ARG A 157 -14.54 -22.60 19.56
C ARG A 157 -14.07 -23.97 20.03
N ILE A 158 -13.02 -24.51 19.42
CA ILE A 158 -12.43 -25.79 19.82
C ILE A 158 -11.86 -25.65 21.24
N GLU A 159 -11.09 -24.58 21.51
CA GLU A 159 -10.53 -24.35 22.84
C GLU A 159 -11.63 -24.17 23.92
N GLU A 160 -12.70 -23.44 23.63
CA GLU A 160 -13.80 -23.25 24.57
C GLU A 160 -14.50 -24.58 24.88
N MET A 161 -14.74 -25.41 23.86
CA MET A 161 -15.34 -26.73 24.02
C MET A 161 -14.45 -27.67 24.85
N GLU A 162 -13.14 -27.67 24.63
CA GLU A 162 -12.19 -28.46 25.41
C GLU A 162 -12.14 -28.01 26.87
N ARG A 163 -12.13 -26.69 27.13
CA ARG A 163 -12.21 -26.14 28.49
C ARG A 163 -13.52 -26.52 29.18
N ALA A 164 -14.64 -26.49 28.48
CA ALA A 164 -15.93 -26.91 29.02
C ALA A 164 -15.95 -28.41 29.35
N ARG A 165 -15.37 -29.24 28.48
CA ARG A 165 -15.23 -30.69 28.72
C ARG A 165 -14.38 -30.98 29.96
N LEU A 166 -13.24 -30.31 30.09
CA LEU A 166 -12.36 -30.48 31.26
C LEU A 166 -13.06 -30.07 32.56
N ARG A 167 -13.79 -28.95 32.57
CA ARG A 167 -14.59 -28.53 33.74
C ARG A 167 -15.65 -29.56 34.10
N ALA A 168 -16.34 -30.12 33.11
CA ALA A 168 -17.34 -31.16 33.35
C ALA A 168 -16.71 -32.43 33.95
N GLU A 169 -15.55 -32.86 33.44
CA GLU A 169 -14.83 -34.01 33.97
C GLU A 169 -14.32 -33.76 35.41
N GLU A 170 -13.81 -32.56 35.69
CA GLU A 170 -13.39 -32.16 37.04
C GLU A 170 -14.58 -32.12 38.02
N GLU A 171 -15.72 -31.58 37.60
CA GLU A 171 -16.94 -31.59 38.40
C GLU A 171 -17.43 -33.01 38.69
N GLU A 172 -17.41 -33.90 37.69
CA GLU A 172 -17.78 -35.30 37.86
C GLU A 172 -16.83 -36.01 38.83
N ARG A 173 -15.51 -35.83 38.67
CA ARG A 173 -14.51 -36.37 39.59
C ARG A 173 -14.74 -35.90 41.02
N ARG A 174 -15.04 -34.60 41.20
CA ARG A 174 -15.34 -34.03 42.51
C ARG A 174 -16.61 -34.64 43.11
N ARG A 175 -17.67 -34.82 42.33
CA ARG A 175 -18.92 -35.47 42.80
C ARG A 175 -18.67 -36.90 43.26
N LEU A 176 -17.95 -37.68 42.47
CA LEU A 176 -17.60 -39.07 42.81
C LEU A 176 -16.71 -39.14 44.06
N GLU A 177 -15.78 -38.19 44.24
CA GLU A 177 -14.95 -38.12 45.44
C GLU A 177 -15.76 -37.73 46.69
N GLU A 178 -16.67 -36.76 46.59
CA GLU A 178 -17.57 -36.39 47.68
C GLU A 178 -18.49 -37.57 48.06
N GLU A 179 -19.01 -38.31 47.08
CA GLU A 179 -19.80 -39.53 47.32
C GLU A 179 -18.96 -40.62 47.99
N ARG A 180 -17.73 -40.86 47.52
CA ARG A 180 -16.80 -41.82 48.14
C ARG A 180 -16.51 -41.48 49.60
N LEU A 181 -16.24 -40.21 49.90
CA LEU A 181 -15.97 -39.74 51.27
C LEU A 181 -17.19 -39.92 52.18
N ARG A 182 -18.40 -39.62 51.68
CA ARG A 182 -19.64 -39.85 52.44
C ARG A 182 -19.84 -41.33 52.73
N ALA A 183 -19.63 -42.20 51.74
CA ALA A 183 -19.73 -43.65 51.92
C ALA A 183 -18.69 -44.18 52.92
N GLU A 184 -17.45 -43.66 52.89
CA GLU A 184 -16.40 -44.01 53.84
C GLU A 184 -16.74 -43.56 55.27
N GLU A 185 -17.26 -42.34 55.44
CA GLU A 185 -17.69 -41.84 56.74
C GLU A 185 -18.87 -42.65 57.31
N GLU A 186 -19.86 -42.98 56.48
CA GLU A 186 -20.98 -43.82 56.87
C GLU A 186 -20.51 -45.22 57.30
N ALA A 187 -19.63 -45.85 56.51
CA ALA A 187 -19.04 -47.14 56.84
C ALA A 187 -18.28 -47.08 58.19
N ARG A 188 -17.52 -46.00 58.42
CA ARG A 188 -16.83 -45.77 59.70
C ARG A 188 -17.81 -45.64 60.87
N ARG A 189 -18.91 -44.92 60.70
CA ARG A 189 -19.95 -44.77 61.74
C ARG A 189 -20.62 -46.09 62.05
N LEU A 190 -20.95 -46.89 61.04
CA LEU A 190 -21.53 -48.23 61.21
C LEU A 190 -20.56 -49.16 61.94
N ALA A 191 -19.27 -49.15 61.56
CA ALA A 191 -18.24 -49.93 62.24
C ALA A 191 -18.06 -49.51 63.71
N GLU A 192 -18.12 -48.20 64.01
CA GLU A 192 -18.05 -47.70 65.38
C GLU A 192 -19.29 -48.10 66.21
N GLU A 193 -20.49 -48.02 65.63
CA GLU A 193 -21.73 -48.51 66.26
C GLU A 193 -21.66 -50.01 66.54
N GLU A 194 -21.22 -50.81 65.57
CA GLU A 194 -21.06 -52.25 65.72
C GLU A 194 -20.04 -52.59 66.81
N ALA A 195 -18.90 -51.91 66.83
CA ALA A 195 -17.90 -52.06 67.89
C ALA A 195 -18.46 -51.70 69.28
N LYS A 196 -19.25 -50.61 69.37
CA LYS A 196 -19.95 -50.23 70.62
C LYS A 196 -20.95 -51.29 71.06
N ARG A 197 -21.75 -51.84 70.13
CA ARG A 197 -22.72 -52.92 70.41
C ARG A 197 -22.02 -54.19 70.88
N ALA A 198 -20.96 -54.61 70.17
CA ALA A 198 -20.13 -55.76 70.55
C ALA A 198 -19.49 -55.58 71.93
N ALA A 199 -18.97 -54.38 72.24
CA ALA A 199 -18.41 -54.06 73.55
C ALA A 199 -19.48 -54.09 74.67
N ALA A 200 -20.68 -53.55 74.42
CA ALA A 200 -21.79 -53.59 75.37
C ALA A 200 -22.26 -55.03 75.64
N GLU A 201 -22.37 -55.86 74.60
CA GLU A 201 -22.71 -57.28 74.72
C GLU A 201 -21.63 -58.04 75.51
N ALA A 202 -20.35 -57.80 75.21
CA ALA A 202 -19.24 -58.38 75.96
C ALA A 202 -19.29 -57.99 77.44
N ARG A 203 -19.60 -56.72 77.76
CA ARG A 203 -19.80 -56.26 79.15
C ARG A 203 -20.98 -56.94 79.82
N ARG A 204 -22.11 -57.12 79.13
CA ARG A 204 -23.28 -57.86 79.64
C ARG A 204 -22.93 -59.31 79.94
N LYS A 205 -22.28 -60.01 79.00
CA LYS A 205 -21.80 -61.40 79.19
C LYS A 205 -20.86 -61.51 80.39
N LYS A 206 -19.91 -60.58 80.54
CA LYS A 206 -19.01 -60.53 81.71
C LYS A 206 -19.77 -60.31 83.03
N ARG A 207 -20.75 -59.39 83.08
CA ARG A 207 -21.59 -59.15 84.27
C ARG A 207 -22.41 -60.38 84.66
N GLU A 208 -23.03 -61.03 83.69
CA GLU A 208 -23.81 -62.26 83.92
C GLU A 208 -22.91 -63.41 84.42
N ALA A 209 -21.71 -63.57 83.85
CA ALA A 209 -20.73 -64.54 84.32
C ALA A 209 -20.26 -64.26 85.76
N ALA A 210 -20.07 -62.98 86.12
CA ALA A 210 -19.70 -62.58 87.48
C ALA A 210 -20.84 -62.85 88.49
N LYS A 211 -22.09 -62.54 88.14
CA LYS A 211 -23.27 -62.87 88.98
C LYS A 211 -23.40 -64.37 89.23
N LYS A 212 -23.20 -65.20 88.20
CA LYS A 212 -23.20 -66.67 88.34
C LYS A 212 -22.10 -67.20 89.27
N LYS A 213 -20.98 -66.49 89.40
CA LYS A 213 -19.89 -66.84 90.32
C LYS A 213 -20.11 -66.34 91.75
N ALA A 214 -20.90 -65.27 91.95
CA ALA A 214 -21.17 -64.68 93.28
C ALA A 214 -22.41 -65.26 93.99
N GLY A 215 -23.29 -65.95 93.26
CA GLY A 215 -24.46 -66.65 93.82
C GLY A 215 -24.23 -68.13 94.14
N LYS A 216 -22.97 -68.56 94.27
CA LYS A 216 -22.53 -69.93 94.56
C LYS A 216 -21.60 -69.90 95.76
#